data_AF-A0A8H7EMT9-F1
#
_entry.id   AF-A0A8H7EMT9-F1
#
_cell.length_a   1.000
_cell.length_b   1.000
_cell.length_c   1.000
_cell.angle_alpha   90.00
_cell.angle_beta   90.00
_cell.angle_gamma   90.00
#
_symmetry.space_group_name_H-M   'P 1'
#
loop_
_entity.id
_entity.type
_entity.pdbx_description
1 polymer ?
#
loop_
_entity_poly.entity_id
_entity_poly.type
_entity_poly.pdbx_seq_one_letter_code
_entity_poly.pdbx_strand_id
1 'polypeptide(L)'
;MAMLDELDAWLAEFPPLDNPQRFGNKAFRQWLERLEERADDLMHTALSQELHVAIPELRFYLVNGFGNGTRIDYGSGHELNFFAWLGGVAMLDGFTPQDYQAIVTRVFVRYLELVRKIQRTYTLEPAGSHGVWGLDDHQFLPYVWGSAQLLGK
;
A
#
# COMPACT_ATOMS: atom_id res chain seq x y z
N MET A 1 -12.89 0.17 -2.12
CA MET A 1 -12.50 1.33 -1.30
C MET A 1 -12.53 1.00 0.18
N ALA A 2 -13.61 0.40 0.69
CA ALA A 2 -13.79 0.02 2.11
C ALA A 2 -12.55 -0.61 2.79
N MET A 3 -11.86 -1.54 2.13
CA MET A 3 -10.62 -2.14 2.64
C MET A 3 -9.55 -1.09 2.99
N LEU A 4 -9.27 -0.13 2.09
CA LEU A 4 -8.28 0.92 2.34
C LEU A 4 -8.76 1.92 3.41
N ASP A 5 -10.07 2.15 3.50
CA ASP A 5 -10.66 3.02 4.52
C ASP A 5 -10.59 2.38 5.92
N GLU A 6 -10.76 1.07 6.01
CA GLU A 6 -10.55 0.31 7.25
C GLU A 6 -9.08 0.36 7.70
N LEU A 7 -8.14 0.14 6.78
CA LEU A 7 -6.70 0.26 7.05
C LEU A 7 -6.30 1.65 7.54
N ASP A 8 -6.89 2.71 6.97
CA ASP A 8 -6.70 4.09 7.40
C ASP A 8 -7.26 4.35 8.80
N ALA A 9 -8.46 3.82 9.09
CA ALA A 9 -9.10 3.96 10.40
C ALA A 9 -8.24 3.37 11.53
N TRP A 10 -7.54 2.26 11.27
CA TRP A 10 -6.65 1.64 12.26
C TRP A 10 -5.50 2.55 12.69
N LEU A 11 -5.10 3.56 11.91
CA LEU A 11 -4.07 4.51 12.32
C LEU A 11 -4.44 5.27 13.60
N ALA A 12 -5.73 5.47 13.86
CA ALA A 12 -6.20 6.09 15.11
C ALA A 12 -6.03 5.17 16.32
N GLU A 13 -6.01 3.85 16.11
CA GLU A 13 -5.86 2.84 17.16
C GLU A 13 -4.39 2.60 17.54
N PHE A 14 -3.45 2.96 16.65
CA PHE A 14 -2.00 2.86 16.88
C PHE A 14 -1.34 4.25 16.82
N PRO A 15 -1.62 5.14 17.79
CA PRO A 15 -0.99 6.45 17.80
C PRO A 15 0.54 6.33 17.91
N PRO A 16 1.31 7.26 17.32
CA PRO A 16 2.77 7.26 17.44
C PRO A 16 3.20 7.25 18.92
N LEU A 17 4.06 6.30 19.28
CA LEU A 17 4.64 6.25 20.62
C LEU A 17 5.59 7.42 20.84
N ASP A 18 5.65 7.92 22.07
CA ASP A 18 6.63 8.93 22.47
C ASP A 18 8.03 8.28 22.43
N ASN A 19 8.79 8.60 21.38
CA ASN A 19 10.04 7.92 21.07
C ASN A 19 11.16 8.99 21.00
N PRO A 20 12.26 8.84 21.73
CA PRO A 20 13.37 9.80 21.68
C PRO A 20 14.12 9.81 20.33
N GLN A 21 13.88 8.81 19.47
CA GLN A 21 14.44 8.72 18.12
C GLN A 21 13.68 9.57 17.11
N ARG A 22 14.44 10.23 16.23
CA ARG A 22 13.93 11.12 15.18
C ARG A 22 13.20 10.39 14.04
N PHE A 23 13.52 9.13 13.80
CA PHE A 23 12.97 8.32 12.70
C PHE A 23 12.49 6.97 13.22
N GLY A 24 11.49 6.40 12.55
CA GLY A 24 10.97 5.07 12.82
C GLY A 24 10.19 4.96 14.13
N ASN A 25 8.86 5.14 14.07
CA ASN A 25 7.99 4.89 15.20
C ASN A 25 7.59 3.41 15.32
N LYS A 26 7.82 2.81 16.50
CA LYS A 26 7.51 1.39 16.74
C LYS A 26 6.01 1.05 16.70
N ALA A 27 5.11 2.03 16.85
CA ALA A 27 3.67 1.83 16.64
C ALA A 27 3.35 1.29 15.23
N PHE A 28 4.19 1.60 14.23
CA PHE A 28 4.04 1.06 12.88
C PHE A 28 4.06 -0.46 12.84
N ARG A 29 4.88 -1.10 13.69
CA ARG A 29 4.95 -2.57 13.76
C ARG A 29 3.62 -3.17 14.18
N GLN A 30 2.96 -2.57 15.17
CA GLN A 30 1.65 -3.03 15.65
C GLN A 30 0.57 -2.86 14.58
N TRP A 31 0.63 -1.76 13.82
CA TRP A 31 -0.27 -1.56 12.67
C TRP A 31 -0.04 -2.62 11.57
N LEU A 32 1.21 -2.96 11.26
CA LEU A 32 1.55 -4.02 10.29
C LEU A 32 1.20 -5.42 10.79
N GLU A 33 1.42 -5.71 12.07
CA GLU A 33 1.02 -6.98 12.70
C GLU A 33 -0.50 -7.16 12.58
N ARG A 34 -1.29 -6.10 12.84
CA ARG A 34 -2.74 -6.14 12.62
C ARG A 34 -3.12 -6.37 11.15
N LEU A 35 -2.42 -5.73 10.21
CA LEU A 35 -2.61 -6.00 8.78
C LEU A 35 -2.34 -7.46 8.46
N GLU A 36 -1.26 -8.04 8.97
CA GLU A 36 -0.91 -9.43 8.74
C GLU A 36 -1.98 -10.39 9.32
N GLU A 37 -2.45 -10.13 10.54
CA GLU A 37 -3.50 -10.93 11.20
C GLU A 37 -4.85 -10.86 10.47
N ARG A 38 -5.22 -9.70 9.91
CA ARG A 38 -6.54 -9.45 9.33
C ARG A 38 -6.56 -9.49 7.80
N ALA A 39 -5.43 -9.75 7.14
CA ALA A 39 -5.30 -9.72 5.67
C ALA A 39 -6.33 -10.61 4.98
N ASP A 40 -6.54 -11.82 5.50
CA ASP A 40 -7.47 -12.80 4.94
C ASP A 40 -8.92 -12.29 5.02
N ASP A 41 -9.36 -11.77 6.17
CA ASP A 41 -10.68 -11.18 6.36
C ASP A 41 -10.92 -9.97 5.42
N LEU A 42 -9.92 -9.11 5.31
CA LEU A 42 -9.95 -7.95 4.42
C LEU A 42 -10.16 -8.40 2.98
N MET A 43 -9.43 -9.42 2.52
CA MET A 43 -9.57 -9.95 1.16
C MET A 43 -10.88 -10.71 0.96
N HIS A 44 -11.36 -11.47 1.95
CA HIS A 44 -12.67 -12.12 1.88
C HIS A 44 -13.81 -11.11 1.72
N THR A 45 -13.66 -9.93 2.32
CA THR A 45 -14.64 -8.83 2.20
C THR A 45 -14.47 -8.03 0.90
N ALA A 46 -13.23 -7.86 0.44
CA ALA A 46 -12.92 -7.03 -0.72
C ALA A 46 -13.07 -7.74 -2.07
N LEU A 47 -12.89 -9.07 -2.11
CA LEU A 47 -12.91 -9.89 -3.31
C LEU A 47 -14.17 -10.73 -3.41
N SER A 48 -14.59 -11.04 -4.65
CA SER A 48 -15.69 -11.96 -4.88
C SER A 48 -15.34 -13.38 -4.41
N GLN A 49 -16.37 -14.18 -4.11
CA GLN A 49 -16.20 -15.50 -3.49
C GLN A 49 -15.38 -16.45 -4.36
N GLU A 50 -15.45 -16.30 -5.69
CA GLU A 50 -14.70 -17.10 -6.67
C GLU A 50 -13.19 -16.90 -6.53
N LEU A 51 -12.76 -15.71 -6.10
CA LEU A 51 -11.35 -15.35 -5.93
C LEU A 51 -10.77 -15.77 -4.58
N HIS A 52 -11.61 -16.24 -3.64
CA HIS A 52 -11.17 -16.58 -2.29
C HIS A 52 -10.13 -17.72 -2.28
N VAL A 53 -10.17 -18.60 -3.29
CA VAL A 53 -9.17 -19.67 -3.46
C VAL A 53 -7.75 -19.14 -3.68
N ALA A 54 -7.61 -17.92 -4.24
CA ALA A 54 -6.33 -17.29 -4.52
C ALA A 54 -5.80 -16.42 -3.36
N ILE A 55 -6.57 -16.25 -2.28
CA ILE A 55 -6.18 -15.46 -1.10
C ILE A 55 -4.81 -15.86 -0.55
N PRO A 56 -4.44 -17.15 -0.42
CA PRO A 56 -3.13 -17.52 0.11
C PRO A 56 -1.94 -16.93 -0.67
N GLU A 57 -2.08 -16.79 -2.00
CA GLU A 57 -1.04 -16.18 -2.84
C GLU A 57 -1.14 -14.65 -2.83
N LEU A 58 -2.34 -14.09 -2.95
CA LEU A 58 -2.57 -12.65 -2.94
C LEU A 58 -2.16 -12.01 -1.60
N ARG A 59 -2.30 -12.74 -0.50
CA ARG A 59 -1.94 -12.29 0.85
C ARG A 59 -0.53 -11.73 0.92
N PHE A 60 0.42 -12.41 0.30
CA PHE A 60 1.82 -12.00 0.33
C PHE A 60 2.00 -10.58 -0.23
N TYR A 61 1.41 -10.30 -1.38
CA TYR A 61 1.51 -9.01 -2.05
C TYR A 61 0.79 -7.90 -1.27
N LEU A 62 -0.39 -8.18 -0.70
CA LEU A 62 -1.12 -7.20 0.09
C LEU A 62 -0.35 -6.80 1.35
N VAL A 63 0.10 -7.78 2.15
CA VAL A 63 0.79 -7.54 3.42
C VAL A 63 2.12 -6.80 3.20
N ASN A 64 2.85 -7.15 2.14
CA ASN A 64 4.11 -6.47 1.81
C ASN A 64 3.92 -5.14 1.07
N GLY A 65 2.68 -4.71 0.83
CA GLY A 65 2.34 -3.48 0.11
C GLY A 65 2.52 -2.19 0.90
N PHE A 66 2.75 -2.24 2.22
CA PHE A 66 2.66 -1.06 3.11
C PHE A 66 3.94 -0.70 3.87
N GLY A 67 5.04 -1.44 3.67
CA GLY A 67 6.34 -1.19 4.29
C GLY A 67 6.90 -2.41 5.02
N ASN A 68 7.96 -2.22 5.80
CA ASN A 68 8.58 -3.27 6.59
C ASN A 68 8.60 -2.93 8.08
N GLY A 69 8.03 -3.80 8.91
CA GLY A 69 7.96 -3.56 10.36
C GLY A 69 9.32 -3.58 11.05
N THR A 70 10.23 -4.47 10.64
CA THR A 70 11.57 -4.58 11.25
C THR A 70 12.39 -3.33 11.00
N ARG A 71 12.49 -2.91 9.74
CA ARG A 71 13.26 -1.73 9.31
C ARG A 71 12.52 -0.40 9.51
N ILE A 72 11.19 -0.44 9.69
CA ILE A 72 10.32 0.73 9.81
C ILE A 72 10.52 1.67 8.60
N ASP A 73 10.49 1.06 7.42
CA ASP A 73 10.72 1.73 6.15
C ASP A 73 9.59 1.45 5.14
N TYR A 74 9.52 2.29 4.12
CA TYR A 74 8.67 2.11 2.95
C TYR A 74 9.41 2.61 1.70
N GLY A 75 9.15 2.02 0.54
CA GLY A 75 9.73 2.45 -0.73
C GLY A 75 9.05 1.80 -1.93
N SER A 76 9.63 2.00 -3.12
CA SER A 76 9.04 1.58 -4.39
C SER A 76 8.82 0.07 -4.51
N GLY A 77 9.58 -0.76 -3.78
CA GLY A 77 9.33 -2.21 -3.71
C GLY A 77 8.02 -2.56 -3.00
N HIS A 78 7.61 -1.78 -2.01
CA HIS A 78 6.31 -1.95 -1.33
C HIS A 78 5.17 -1.44 -2.21
N GLU A 79 5.37 -0.31 -2.88
CA GLU A 79 4.48 0.19 -3.92
C GLU A 79 4.22 -0.87 -5.00
N LEU A 80 5.29 -1.53 -5.47
CA LEU A 80 5.21 -2.61 -6.44
C LEU A 80 4.43 -3.81 -5.93
N ASN A 81 4.54 -4.16 -4.64
CA ASN A 81 3.75 -5.26 -4.06
C ASN A 81 2.25 -4.94 -4.07
N PHE A 82 1.84 -3.71 -3.73
CA PHE A 82 0.43 -3.34 -3.83
C PHE A 82 -0.06 -3.34 -5.29
N PHE A 83 0.76 -2.87 -6.22
CA PHE A 83 0.46 -2.97 -7.65
C PHE A 83 0.36 -4.44 -8.12
N ALA A 84 1.26 -5.31 -7.66
CA ALA A 84 1.23 -6.73 -7.96
C ALA A 84 -0.02 -7.42 -7.40
N TRP A 85 -0.51 -7.00 -6.22
CA TRP A 85 -1.79 -7.45 -5.69
C TRP A 85 -2.96 -7.08 -6.61
N LEU A 86 -3.03 -5.83 -7.07
CA LEU A 86 -4.03 -5.40 -8.06
C LEU A 86 -3.91 -6.18 -9.38
N GLY A 87 -2.68 -6.41 -9.84
CA GLY A 87 -2.39 -7.21 -11.03
C GLY A 87 -2.81 -8.67 -10.88
N GLY A 88 -2.59 -9.29 -9.72
CA GLY A 88 -3.02 -10.65 -9.42
C GLY A 88 -4.53 -10.79 -9.47
N VAL A 89 -5.26 -9.83 -8.87
CA VAL A 89 -6.74 -9.79 -8.97
C VAL A 89 -7.19 -9.62 -10.42
N ALA A 90 -6.52 -8.77 -11.21
CA ALA A 90 -6.82 -8.59 -12.63
C ALA A 90 -6.56 -9.86 -13.45
N MET A 91 -5.49 -10.60 -13.18
CA MET A 91 -5.15 -11.85 -13.87
C MET A 91 -6.13 -12.98 -13.57
N LEU A 92 -6.90 -12.87 -12.49
CA LEU A 92 -7.94 -13.81 -12.10
C LEU A 92 -9.34 -13.33 -12.53
N ASP A 93 -9.42 -12.40 -13.48
CA ASP A 93 -10.67 -11.81 -13.99
C ASP A 93 -11.50 -11.08 -12.91
N GLY A 94 -10.88 -10.67 -11.80
CA GLY A 94 -11.54 -9.88 -10.75
C GLY A 94 -11.85 -8.44 -11.17
N PHE A 95 -11.29 -7.99 -12.29
CA PHE A 95 -11.54 -6.70 -12.90
C PHE A 95 -11.78 -6.86 -14.39
N THR A 96 -12.57 -5.95 -14.94
CA THR A 96 -12.74 -5.83 -16.39
C THR A 96 -11.86 -4.72 -16.96
N PRO A 97 -11.56 -4.71 -18.26
CA PRO A 97 -10.82 -3.60 -18.88
C PRO A 97 -11.44 -2.22 -18.65
N GLN A 98 -12.76 -2.14 -18.43
CA GLN A 98 -13.48 -0.91 -18.11
C GLN A 98 -13.10 -0.35 -16.73
N ASP A 99 -12.62 -1.21 -15.81
CA ASP A 99 -12.26 -0.84 -14.45
C ASP A 99 -10.83 -0.28 -14.36
N TYR A 100 -9.96 -0.56 -15.32
CA TYR A 100 -8.52 -0.26 -15.25
C TYR A 100 -8.22 1.21 -14.99
N GLN A 101 -8.97 2.12 -15.62
CA GLN A 101 -8.84 3.55 -15.35
C GLN A 101 -9.23 3.89 -13.91
N ALA A 102 -10.31 3.30 -13.38
CA ALA A 102 -10.74 3.55 -12.00
C ALA A 102 -9.80 2.94 -10.97
N ILE A 103 -9.18 1.78 -11.27
CA ILE A 103 -8.16 1.16 -10.42
C ILE A 103 -6.99 2.13 -10.23
N VAL A 104 -6.47 2.72 -11.31
CA VAL A 104 -5.36 3.67 -11.21
C VAL A 104 -5.81 5.00 -10.59
N THR A 105 -6.90 5.59 -11.08
CA THR A 105 -7.29 6.96 -10.72
C THR A 105 -8.08 7.08 -9.41
N ARG A 106 -8.55 5.97 -8.84
CA ARG A 106 -9.29 5.96 -7.58
C ARG A 106 -8.66 5.04 -6.55
N VAL A 107 -8.47 3.77 -6.87
CA VAL A 107 -7.96 2.78 -5.89
C VAL A 107 -6.51 3.08 -5.55
N PHE A 108 -5.65 3.25 -6.56
CA PHE A 108 -4.24 3.54 -6.34
C PHE A 108 -4.03 4.95 -5.76
N VAL A 109 -4.82 5.94 -6.17
CA VAL A 109 -4.80 7.28 -5.54
C VAL A 109 -5.12 7.19 -4.04
N ARG A 110 -6.14 6.42 -3.65
CA ARG A 110 -6.48 6.22 -2.24
C ARG A 110 -5.39 5.48 -1.47
N TYR A 111 -4.75 4.50 -2.10
CA TYR A 111 -3.59 3.83 -1.55
C TYR A 111 -2.45 4.82 -1.29
N LEU A 112 -2.16 5.72 -2.25
CA LEU A 112 -1.14 6.77 -2.09
C LEU A 112 -1.45 7.71 -0.93
N GLU A 113 -2.72 8.10 -0.75
CA GLU A 113 -3.15 8.91 0.39
C GLU A 113 -2.88 8.22 1.72
N LEU A 114 -3.21 6.92 1.80
CA LEU A 114 -2.97 6.10 2.98
C LEU A 114 -1.47 5.97 3.28
N VAL A 115 -0.64 5.53 2.32
CA VAL A 115 0.80 5.34 2.57
C VAL A 115 1.50 6.65 2.90
N ARG A 116 1.10 7.79 2.31
CA ARG A 116 1.61 9.12 2.69
C ARG A 116 1.20 9.51 4.10
N LYS A 117 0.02 9.07 4.57
CA LYS A 117 -0.41 9.28 5.96
C LYS A 117 0.39 8.40 6.91
N ILE A 118 0.62 7.12 6.58
CA ILE A 118 1.46 6.19 7.34
C ILE A 118 2.89 6.75 7.48
N GLN A 119 3.51 7.13 6.35
CA GLN A 119 4.86 7.71 6.30
C GLN A 119 5.02 8.89 7.26
N ARG A 120 4.07 9.84 7.24
CA ARG A 120 4.08 11.01 8.12
C ARG A 120 3.78 10.66 9.58
N THR A 121 2.82 9.76 9.82
CA THR A 121 2.38 9.38 11.17
C THR A 121 3.50 8.68 11.93
N TYR A 122 4.18 7.74 11.27
CA TYR A 122 5.23 6.94 11.91
C TYR A 122 6.65 7.38 11.58
N THR A 123 6.81 8.45 10.79
CA THR A 123 8.10 8.98 10.34
C THR A 123 8.98 7.87 9.75
N LEU A 124 8.42 7.18 8.74
CA LEU A 124 9.06 6.04 8.09
C LEU A 124 10.32 6.47 7.34
N GLU A 125 11.32 5.59 7.32
CA GLU A 125 12.52 5.78 6.52
C GLU A 125 12.27 5.37 5.05
N PRO A 126 12.93 6.03 4.08
CA PRO A 126 12.82 5.64 2.69
C PRO A 126 13.66 4.38 2.40
N ALA A 127 12.98 3.31 1.96
CA ALA A 127 13.61 2.04 1.66
C ALA A 127 14.31 2.07 0.29
N GLY A 128 15.62 1.81 0.27
CA GLY A 128 16.39 1.75 -0.97
C GLY A 128 16.50 3.10 -1.70
N SER A 129 16.45 4.21 -0.95
CA SER A 129 16.65 5.55 -1.53
C SER A 129 18.00 5.62 -2.25
N HIS A 130 17.97 6.14 -3.48
CA HIS A 130 19.18 6.46 -4.24
C HIS A 130 19.72 7.87 -3.87
N GLY A 131 19.27 8.42 -2.74
CA GLY A 131 19.57 9.76 -2.29
C GLY A 131 19.09 10.80 -3.29
N VAL A 132 19.91 11.82 -3.54
CA VAL A 132 19.61 12.95 -4.44
C VAL A 132 19.43 12.53 -5.91
N TRP A 133 19.76 11.28 -6.26
CA TRP A 133 19.59 10.73 -7.61
C TRP A 133 18.31 9.91 -7.78
N GLY A 134 17.53 9.73 -6.70
CA GLY A 134 16.19 9.13 -6.77
C GLY A 134 15.16 10.11 -7.30
N LEU A 135 14.15 9.62 -8.01
CA LEU A 135 13.02 10.43 -8.49
C LEU A 135 12.18 10.97 -7.32
N ASP A 136 11.95 10.12 -6.33
CA ASP A 136 11.26 10.38 -5.07
C ASP A 136 11.78 9.39 -4.03
N ASP A 137 11.67 9.74 -2.76
CA ASP A 137 12.15 8.93 -1.64
C ASP A 137 11.35 7.62 -1.46
N HIS A 138 10.10 7.57 -1.91
CA HIS A 138 9.18 6.47 -1.58
C HIS A 138 8.44 5.90 -2.80
N GLN A 139 8.03 6.72 -3.76
CA GLN A 139 7.10 6.33 -4.84
C GLN A 139 7.74 6.38 -6.22
N PHE A 140 7.20 5.62 -7.17
CA PHE A 140 7.61 5.69 -8.58
C PHE A 140 6.41 5.66 -9.53
N LEU A 141 5.46 4.75 -9.33
CA LEU A 141 4.29 4.57 -10.21
C LEU A 141 3.41 5.82 -10.41
N PRO A 142 3.20 6.72 -9.43
CA PRO A 142 2.43 7.94 -9.63
C PRO A 142 3.02 8.84 -10.71
N TYR A 143 4.34 8.85 -10.87
CA TYR A 143 5.00 9.64 -11.93
C TYR A 143 4.80 9.03 -13.30
N VAL A 144 4.80 7.69 -13.39
CA VAL A 144 4.51 6.97 -14.64
C VAL A 144 3.08 7.24 -15.10
N TRP A 145 2.09 7.00 -14.25
CA TRP A 145 0.69 7.22 -14.63
C TRP A 145 0.34 8.71 -14.72
N GLY A 146 0.91 9.54 -13.85
CA GLY A 146 0.70 10.99 -13.89
C GLY A 146 1.24 11.63 -15.18
N SER A 147 2.43 11.21 -15.65
CA SER A 147 2.95 11.68 -16.94
C SER A 147 2.12 11.17 -18.12
N ALA A 148 1.65 9.92 -18.09
CA ALA A 148 0.74 9.39 -19.10
C ALA A 148 -0.59 10.17 -19.19
N GLN A 149 -1.12 10.65 -18.07
CA GLN A 149 -2.33 11.49 -18.01
C GLN A 149 -2.15 12.89 -18.62
N LEU A 150 -0.91 13.36 -18.72
CA LEU A 150 -0.57 14.67 -19.30
C LEU A 150 -0.21 14.60 -20.79
N LEU A 151 -0.19 13.42 -21.40
CA LEU A 151 0.05 13.28 -22.83
C LEU A 151 -1.03 14.03 -23.63
N GLY A 152 -0.59 14.85 -24.58
CA GLY A 152 -1.48 15.64 -25.44
C GLY A 152 -2.10 16.87 -24.77
N LYS A 153 -1.62 17.27 -23.59
CA LYS A 153 -1.93 18.55 -22.96
C LYS A 153 -0.94 19.65 -23.31
#